data_AF-A0A106JSR1-F1
#
_entry.id   AF-A0A106JSR1-F1
#
_cell.length_a   1.000
_cell.length_b   1.000
_cell.length_c   1.000
_cell.angle_alpha   90.00
_cell.angle_beta   90.00
_cell.angle_gamma   90.00
#
_symmetry.space_group_name_H-M   'P 1'
#
loop_
_entity.id
_entity.type
_entity.pdbx_description
1 polymer ?
#
loop_
_entity_poly.entity_id
_entity_poly.type
_entity_poly.pdbx_seq_one_letter_code
_entity_poly.pdbx_strand_id
1 'polypeptide(L)'
;MNHRSKWIDAREIAIIRQLQLQRAISDAAQARSALDAEHARQREIEAAHATHLDAWRSAAVRESLSPVLLANCSAAVAAIASQRDDAKRSVDKRLAEMETARRTLQQGDRLAASARQRESQAEKHHRRMLDEYSMIDLEIRIALSGAHR
;
A
#
# COMPACT_ATOMS: atom_id res chain seq x y z
N MET A 1 -12.20 34.99 7.63
CA MET A 1 -11.82 33.97 6.63
C MET A 1 -12.98 33.77 5.67
N ASN A 2 -12.84 34.15 4.38
CA ASN A 2 -13.94 34.16 3.39
C ASN A 2 -14.23 32.73 2.86
N HIS A 3 -15.47 32.43 2.47
CA HIS A 3 -15.95 31.12 1.98
C HIS A 3 -15.14 30.58 0.78
N ARG A 4 -14.66 31.48 -0.10
CA ARG A 4 -13.73 31.13 -1.18
C ARG A 4 -12.43 30.49 -0.65
N SER A 5 -11.87 31.02 0.44
CA SER A 5 -10.67 30.46 1.09
C SER A 5 -10.96 29.06 1.61
N LYS A 6 -12.08 28.87 2.31
CA LYS A 6 -12.46 27.55 2.86
C LYS A 6 -12.65 26.49 1.76
N TRP A 7 -13.20 26.86 0.61
CA TRP A 7 -13.32 25.94 -0.54
C TRP A 7 -11.96 25.60 -1.15
N ILE A 8 -11.08 26.60 -1.33
CA ILE A 8 -9.72 26.37 -1.83
C ILE A 8 -8.95 25.44 -0.89
N ASP A 9 -8.97 25.70 0.42
CA ASP A 9 -8.31 24.87 1.43
C ASP A 9 -8.83 23.42 1.39
N ALA A 10 -10.16 23.24 1.29
CA ALA A 10 -10.77 21.91 1.22
C ALA A 10 -10.35 21.15 -0.06
N ARG A 11 -10.25 21.86 -1.19
CA ARG A 11 -9.78 21.31 -2.47
C ARG A 11 -8.30 20.91 -2.40
N GLU A 12 -7.44 21.75 -1.84
CA GLU A 12 -6.02 21.44 -1.66
C GLU A 12 -5.84 20.19 -0.78
N ILE A 13 -6.57 20.10 0.33
CA ILE A 13 -6.56 18.93 1.19
C ILE A 13 -7.02 17.68 0.43
N ALA A 14 -8.09 17.77 -0.38
CA ALA A 14 -8.57 16.64 -1.18
C ALA A 14 -7.52 16.15 -2.18
N ILE A 15 -6.82 17.07 -2.86
CA ILE A 15 -5.72 16.75 -3.77
C ILE A 15 -4.58 16.05 -3.03
N ILE A 16 -4.14 16.60 -1.90
CA ILE A 16 -3.05 16.00 -1.09
C ILE A 16 -3.44 14.58 -0.64
N ARG A 17 -4.67 14.38 -0.15
CA ARG A 17 -5.13 13.04 0.25
C ARG A 17 -5.22 12.08 -0.92
N GLN A 18 -5.60 12.55 -2.11
CA GLN A 18 -5.60 11.73 -3.31
C GLN A 18 -4.20 11.27 -3.71
N LEU A 19 -3.21 12.17 -3.67
CA LEU A 19 -1.81 11.84 -3.96
C LEU A 19 -1.24 10.86 -2.94
N GLN A 20 -1.56 11.05 -1.65
CA GLN A 20 -1.17 10.10 -0.59
C GLN A 20 -1.79 8.72 -0.79
N LEU A 21 -3.05 8.65 -1.23
CA LEU A 21 -3.70 7.38 -1.58
C LEU A 21 -3.00 6.71 -2.77
N GLN A 22 -2.71 7.44 -3.84
CA GLN A 22 -1.96 6.89 -4.98
C GLN A 22 -0.60 6.33 -4.57
N ARG A 23 0.10 7.04 -3.67
CA ARG A 23 1.36 6.55 -3.11
C ARG A 23 1.17 5.26 -2.31
N ALA A 24 0.16 5.20 -1.44
CA ALA A 24 -0.15 4.00 -0.66
C ALA A 24 -0.52 2.80 -1.55
N ILE A 25 -1.22 3.01 -2.66
CA ILE A 25 -1.51 1.97 -3.67
C ILE A 25 -0.20 1.43 -4.27
N SER A 26 0.70 2.34 -4.68
CA SER A 26 2.01 1.95 -5.22
C SER A 26 2.84 1.18 -4.20
N ASP A 27 2.91 1.65 -2.96
CA ASP A 27 3.68 1.00 -1.90
C ASP A 27 3.09 -0.39 -1.57
N ALA A 28 1.76 -0.55 -1.57
CA ALA A 28 1.11 -1.85 -1.39
C ALA A 28 1.39 -2.82 -2.54
N ALA A 29 1.42 -2.33 -3.79
CA ALA A 29 1.80 -3.14 -4.95
C ALA A 29 3.27 -3.59 -4.87
N GLN A 30 4.17 -2.72 -4.45
CA GLN A 30 5.58 -3.05 -4.22
C GLN A 30 5.75 -4.08 -3.11
N ALA A 31 5.07 -3.91 -1.98
CA ALA A 31 5.10 -4.87 -0.87
C ALA A 31 4.60 -6.25 -1.31
N ARG A 32 3.53 -6.29 -2.11
CA ARG A 32 3.03 -7.54 -2.69
C ARG A 32 4.04 -8.21 -3.61
N SER A 33 4.63 -7.46 -4.54
CA SER A 33 5.65 -7.99 -5.45
C SER A 33 6.86 -8.54 -4.70
N ALA A 34 7.29 -7.87 -3.62
CA ALA A 34 8.40 -8.33 -2.80
C ALA A 34 8.07 -9.63 -2.04
N LEU A 35 6.84 -9.75 -1.52
CA LEU A 35 6.36 -10.98 -0.89
C LEU A 35 6.28 -12.14 -1.88
N ASP A 36 5.76 -11.90 -3.09
CA ASP A 36 5.66 -12.92 -4.13
C ASP A 36 7.05 -13.42 -4.57
N ALA A 37 8.04 -12.51 -4.68
CA ALA A 37 9.42 -12.86 -4.96
C ALA A 37 10.06 -13.70 -3.84
N GLU A 38 9.79 -13.36 -2.57
CA GLU A 38 10.33 -14.13 -1.44
C GLU A 38 9.68 -15.52 -1.34
N HIS A 39 8.39 -15.65 -1.65
CA HIS A 39 7.74 -16.95 -1.77
C HIS A 39 8.34 -17.80 -2.90
N ALA A 40 8.68 -17.21 -4.04
CA ALA A 40 9.35 -17.93 -5.13
C ALA A 40 10.71 -18.45 -4.66
N ARG A 41 11.53 -17.58 -4.04
CA ARG A 41 12.82 -17.95 -3.46
C ARG A 41 12.69 -19.05 -2.40
N GLN A 42 11.70 -18.97 -1.52
CA GLN A 42 11.45 -20.01 -0.51
C GLN A 42 11.18 -21.37 -1.18
N ARG A 43 10.33 -21.41 -2.22
CA ARG A 43 10.02 -22.65 -2.94
C ARG A 43 11.25 -23.24 -3.62
N GLU A 44 12.10 -22.41 -4.21
CA GLU A 44 13.37 -22.84 -4.82
C GLU A 44 14.30 -23.48 -3.78
N ILE A 45 14.45 -22.85 -2.62
CA ILE A 45 15.27 -23.38 -1.53
C ILE A 45 14.67 -24.67 -0.95
N GLU A 46 13.35 -24.75 -0.80
CA GLU A 46 12.66 -25.97 -0.35
C GLU A 46 12.84 -27.13 -1.33
N ALA A 47 12.77 -26.87 -2.65
CA ALA A 47 13.04 -27.86 -3.69
C ALA A 47 14.51 -28.31 -3.68
N ALA A 48 15.45 -27.37 -3.51
CA ALA A 48 16.87 -27.68 -3.37
C ALA A 48 17.11 -28.55 -2.12
N HIS A 49 16.55 -28.17 -0.97
CA HIS A 49 16.64 -28.93 0.27
C HIS A 49 16.13 -30.36 0.11
N ALA A 50 14.98 -30.54 -0.54
CA ALA A 50 14.42 -31.87 -0.82
C ALA A 50 15.36 -32.71 -1.70
N THR A 51 15.90 -32.11 -2.77
CA THR A 51 16.86 -32.76 -3.67
C THR A 51 18.14 -33.19 -2.93
N HIS A 52 18.71 -32.30 -2.11
CA HIS A 52 19.91 -32.61 -1.33
C HIS A 52 19.67 -33.67 -0.26
N LEU A 53 18.50 -33.67 0.39
CA LEU A 53 18.10 -34.70 1.33
C LEU A 53 17.97 -36.07 0.66
N ASP A 54 17.33 -36.12 -0.51
CA ASP A 54 17.15 -37.36 -1.26
C ASP A 54 18.49 -37.92 -1.76
N ALA A 55 19.35 -37.05 -2.28
CA ALA A 55 20.71 -37.40 -2.69
C ALA A 55 21.52 -37.93 -1.49
N TRP A 56 21.45 -37.27 -0.33
CA TRP A 56 22.14 -37.72 0.89
C TRP A 56 21.62 -39.07 1.39
N ARG A 57 20.29 -39.29 1.40
CA ARG A 57 19.70 -40.58 1.80
C ARG A 57 20.12 -41.70 0.85
N SER A 58 20.06 -41.45 -0.46
CA SER A 58 20.48 -42.40 -1.49
C SER A 58 21.96 -42.75 -1.38
N ALA A 59 22.80 -41.76 -1.04
CA ALA A 59 24.22 -41.91 -0.76
C ALA A 59 24.46 -42.75 0.51
N ALA A 60 23.78 -42.44 1.62
CA ALA A 60 23.94 -43.12 2.90
C ALA A 60 23.57 -44.61 2.88
N VAL A 61 22.61 -45.00 2.02
CA VAL A 61 22.17 -46.39 1.87
C VAL A 61 23.12 -47.22 1.00
N ARG A 62 23.91 -46.57 0.13
CA ARG A 62 24.94 -47.26 -0.66
C ARG A 62 26.18 -47.42 0.21
N GLU A 63 26.52 -48.66 0.57
CA GLU A 63 27.67 -49.05 1.42
C GLU A 63 29.07 -48.64 0.87
N SER A 64 29.14 -47.78 -0.14
CA SER A 64 30.35 -47.43 -0.89
C SER A 64 30.94 -46.05 -0.57
N LEU A 65 30.31 -45.25 0.31
CA LEU A 65 30.79 -43.89 0.60
C LEU A 65 31.68 -43.83 1.84
N SER A 66 32.80 -43.10 1.72
CA SER A 66 33.67 -42.86 2.84
C SER A 66 32.97 -41.99 3.91
N PRO A 67 33.30 -42.16 5.20
CA PRO A 67 32.74 -41.36 6.28
C PRO A 67 32.87 -39.84 6.07
N VAL A 68 33.96 -39.40 5.43
CA VAL A 68 34.20 -37.98 5.11
C VAL A 68 33.18 -37.45 4.10
N LEU A 69 32.84 -38.23 3.07
CA LEU A 69 31.83 -37.84 2.09
C LEU A 69 30.43 -37.78 2.71
N LEU A 70 30.09 -38.73 3.59
CA LEU A 70 28.82 -38.71 4.33
C LEU A 70 28.71 -37.48 5.24
N ALA A 71 29.80 -37.12 5.94
CA ALA A 71 29.87 -35.92 6.76
C ALA A 71 29.68 -34.64 5.91
N ASN A 72 30.38 -34.54 4.78
CA ASN A 72 30.25 -33.39 3.86
C ASN A 72 28.83 -33.25 3.31
N CYS A 73 28.19 -34.34 2.90
CA CYS A 73 26.82 -34.31 2.42
C CYS A 73 25.83 -33.93 3.53
N SER A 74 26.04 -34.42 4.76
CA SER A 74 25.21 -34.01 5.92
C SER A 74 25.38 -32.52 6.24
N ALA A 75 26.60 -31.98 6.15
CA ALA A 75 26.86 -30.56 6.33
C ALA A 75 26.20 -29.70 5.24
N ALA A 76 26.20 -30.16 3.99
CA ALA A 76 25.50 -29.49 2.89
C ALA A 76 23.98 -29.46 3.11
N VAL A 77 23.39 -30.57 3.56
CA VAL A 77 21.96 -30.64 3.92
C VAL A 77 21.64 -29.66 5.06
N ALA A 78 22.47 -29.64 6.12
CA ALA A 78 22.29 -28.72 7.24
C ALA A 78 22.41 -27.24 6.81
N ALA A 79 23.36 -26.91 5.93
CA ALA A 79 23.53 -25.56 5.40
C ALA A 79 22.28 -25.10 4.63
N ILE A 80 21.72 -25.96 3.77
CA ILE A 80 20.51 -25.61 3.01
C ILE A 80 19.27 -25.56 3.92
N ALA A 81 19.21 -26.41 4.96
CA ALA A 81 18.15 -26.32 5.98
C ALA A 81 18.18 -24.96 6.70
N SER A 82 19.36 -24.43 7.03
CA SER A 82 19.49 -23.07 7.58
C SER A 82 18.99 -22.01 6.59
N GLN A 83 19.37 -22.10 5.31
CA GLN A 83 18.89 -21.16 4.28
C GLN A 83 17.38 -21.18 4.12
N ARG A 84 16.76 -22.37 4.23
CA ARG A 84 15.30 -22.52 4.22
C ARG A 84 14.66 -21.80 5.39
N ASP A 85 15.22 -21.94 6.59
CA ASP A 85 14.69 -21.32 7.79
C ASP A 85 14.90 -19.80 7.80
N ASP A 86 15.99 -19.31 7.19
CA ASP A 86 16.19 -17.89 6.89
C ASP A 86 15.15 -17.37 5.89
N ALA A 87 14.89 -18.11 4.80
CA ALA A 87 13.89 -17.74 3.79
C ALA A 87 12.47 -17.69 4.38
N LYS A 88 12.10 -18.64 5.25
CA LYS A 88 10.82 -18.60 5.98
C LYS A 88 10.67 -17.35 6.83
N ARG A 89 11.69 -17.01 7.63
CA ARG A 89 11.69 -15.78 8.43
C ARG A 89 11.61 -14.52 7.58
N SER A 90 12.24 -14.53 6.41
CA SER A 90 12.17 -13.45 5.44
C SER A 90 10.74 -13.28 4.88
N VAL A 91 10.05 -14.38 4.54
CA VAL A 91 8.64 -14.37 4.15
C VAL A 91 7.76 -13.81 5.27
N ASP A 92 7.95 -14.24 6.51
CA ASP A 92 7.17 -13.73 7.65
C ASP A 92 7.34 -12.21 7.82
N LYS A 93 8.57 -11.71 7.66
CA LYS A 93 8.85 -10.27 7.65
C LYS A 93 8.10 -9.56 6.51
N ARG A 94 8.15 -10.09 5.29
CA ARG A 94 7.46 -9.50 4.13
C ARG A 94 5.94 -9.53 4.30
N LEU A 95 5.41 -10.56 4.94
CA LEU A 95 3.99 -10.65 5.29
C LEU A 95 3.58 -9.53 6.25
N ALA A 96 4.39 -9.25 7.28
CA ALA A 96 4.14 -8.14 8.21
C ALA A 96 4.23 -6.76 7.54
N GLU A 97 5.17 -6.57 6.61
CA GLU A 97 5.27 -5.35 5.79
C GLU A 97 4.03 -5.17 4.90
N MET A 98 3.55 -6.24 4.26
CA MET A 98 2.34 -6.21 3.44
C MET A 98 1.09 -5.88 4.28
N GLU A 99 0.99 -6.44 5.49
CA GLU A 99 -0.09 -6.11 6.42
C GLU A 99 -0.08 -4.63 6.82
N THR A 100 1.11 -4.07 7.04
CA THR A 100 1.28 -2.64 7.32
C THR A 100 0.84 -1.79 6.12
N ALA A 101 1.28 -2.15 4.91
CA ALA A 101 0.88 -1.45 3.69
C ALA A 101 -0.64 -1.51 3.45
N ARG A 102 -1.27 -2.67 3.73
CA ARG A 102 -2.73 -2.85 3.67
C ARG A 102 -3.47 -1.89 4.61
N ARG A 103 -3.02 -1.76 5.86
CA ARG A 103 -3.62 -0.83 6.83
C ARG A 103 -3.47 0.63 6.38
N THR A 104 -2.29 1.01 5.91
CA THR A 104 -2.03 2.35 5.36
C THR A 104 -2.94 2.65 4.18
N LEU A 105 -3.13 1.70 3.26
CA LEU A 105 -4.02 1.83 2.12
C LEU A 105 -5.48 2.04 2.57
N GLN A 106 -5.99 1.21 3.48
CA GLN A 106 -7.35 1.35 4.02
C GLN A 106 -7.58 2.69 4.72
N GLN A 107 -6.58 3.16 5.46
CA GLN A 107 -6.63 4.49 6.08
C GLN A 107 -6.62 5.60 5.01
N GLY A 108 -5.75 5.47 4.00
CA GLY A 108 -5.67 6.39 2.86
C GLY A 108 -6.99 6.52 2.12
N ASP A 109 -7.65 5.40 1.83
CA ASP A 109 -8.98 5.37 1.18
C ASP A 109 -10.02 6.16 1.97
N ARG A 110 -10.11 5.90 3.28
CA ARG A 110 -11.05 6.61 4.18
C ARG A 110 -10.77 8.11 4.22
N LEU A 111 -9.51 8.50 4.31
CA LEU A 111 -9.11 9.91 4.35
C LEU A 111 -9.37 10.63 3.03
N ALA A 112 -9.06 10.00 1.90
CA ALA A 112 -9.32 10.54 0.57
C ALA A 112 -10.82 10.69 0.31
N ALA A 113 -11.63 9.69 0.66
CA ALA A 113 -13.08 9.76 0.55
C ALA A 113 -13.67 10.89 1.41
N SER A 114 -13.24 10.99 2.67
CA SER A 114 -13.67 12.06 3.58
C SER A 114 -13.27 13.45 3.08
N ALA A 115 -12.06 13.61 2.54
CA ALA A 115 -11.60 14.89 2.00
C ALA A 115 -12.41 15.32 0.76
N ARG A 116 -12.67 14.39 -0.18
CA ARG A 116 -13.54 14.66 -1.34
C ARG A 116 -14.96 15.06 -0.93
N GLN A 117 -15.51 14.42 0.09
CA GLN A 117 -16.83 14.80 0.61
C GLN A 117 -16.84 16.23 1.15
N ARG A 118 -15.81 16.61 1.93
CA ARG A 118 -15.68 17.98 2.47
C ARG A 118 -15.49 19.02 1.37
N GLU A 119 -14.67 18.72 0.37
CA GLU A 119 -14.49 19.57 -0.82
C GLU A 119 -15.84 19.82 -1.50
N SER A 120 -16.61 18.76 -1.78
CA SER A 120 -17.93 18.86 -2.41
C SER A 120 -18.92 19.70 -1.58
N GLN A 121 -18.90 19.57 -0.25
CA GLN A 121 -19.73 20.38 0.65
C GLN A 121 -19.32 21.85 0.64
N ALA A 122 -18.01 22.13 0.72
CA ALA A 122 -17.47 23.48 0.68
C ALA A 122 -17.78 24.16 -0.66
N GLU A 123 -17.68 23.42 -1.76
CA GLU A 123 -18.04 23.89 -3.10
C GLU A 123 -19.53 24.26 -3.20
N LYS A 124 -20.42 23.36 -2.76
CA LYS A 124 -21.88 23.62 -2.75
C LYS A 124 -22.22 24.87 -1.94
N HIS A 125 -21.60 25.01 -0.77
CA HIS A 125 -21.81 26.18 0.08
C HIS A 125 -21.26 27.46 -0.57
N HIS A 126 -20.08 27.40 -1.20
CA HIS A 126 -19.52 28.54 -1.92
C HIS A 126 -20.43 28.98 -3.08
N ARG A 127 -20.98 28.06 -3.86
CA ARG A 127 -21.92 28.38 -4.95
C ARG A 127 -23.19 29.05 -4.44
N ARG A 128 -23.83 28.50 -3.40
CA ARG A 128 -25.03 29.11 -2.78
C ARG A 128 -24.78 30.55 -2.33
N MET A 129 -23.63 30.82 -1.71
CA MET A 129 -23.27 32.18 -1.33
C MET A 129 -23.15 33.11 -2.55
N LEU A 130 -22.55 32.65 -3.65
CA LEU A 130 -22.46 33.45 -4.88
C LEU A 130 -23.86 33.74 -5.46
N ASP A 131 -24.76 32.76 -5.43
CA ASP A 131 -26.15 32.94 -5.86
C ASP A 131 -26.88 33.96 -4.99
N GLU A 132 -26.72 33.89 -3.66
CA GLU A 132 -27.28 34.85 -2.70
C GLU A 132 -26.74 36.27 -2.94
N TYR A 133 -25.43 36.42 -3.13
CA TYR A 133 -24.85 37.73 -3.45
C TYR A 133 -25.35 38.28 -4.79
N SER A 134 -25.52 37.43 -5.81
CA SER A 134 -26.07 37.85 -7.10
C SER A 134 -27.54 38.29 -7.00
N MET A 135 -28.33 37.64 -6.14
CA MET A 135 -29.71 38.00 -5.89
C MET A 135 -29.81 39.35 -5.15
N ILE A 136 -29.02 39.53 -4.09
CA ILE A 136 -28.97 40.80 -3.33
C ILE A 136 -28.56 41.96 -4.24
N ASP A 137 -27.53 41.76 -5.09
CA ASP A 137 -27.09 42.79 -6.02
C ASP A 137 -28.18 43.15 -7.06
N LEU A 138 -28.96 42.15 -7.51
CA LEU A 138 -30.10 42.38 -8.38
C LEU A 138 -31.22 43.16 -7.67
N GLU A 139 -31.57 42.80 -6.44
CA GLU A 139 -32.56 43.51 -5.63
C GLU A 139 -32.16 44.98 -5.40
N ILE A 140 -30.89 45.23 -5.08
CA ILE A 140 -30.34 46.59 -4.93
C ILE A 140 -30.49 47.38 -6.24
N ARG A 141 -30.10 46.78 -7.38
CA ARG A 141 -30.24 47.44 -8.69
C ARG A 141 -31.70 47.75 -9.04
N ILE A 142 -32.64 46.85 -8.73
CA ILE A 142 -34.07 47.08 -8.92
C ILE A 142 -34.57 48.22 -8.02
N ALA A 143 -34.22 48.21 -6.73
CA ALA A 143 -34.63 49.26 -5.79
C ALA A 143 -34.13 50.65 -6.21
N LEU A 144 -32.86 50.75 -6.64
CA LEU A 144 -32.25 52.01 -7.09
C LEU A 144 -32.85 52.51 -8.42
N SER A 145 -33.24 51.62 -9.32
CA SER A 145 -33.88 52.00 -10.59
C SER A 145 -35.37 52.35 -10.45
N GLY A 146 -36.05 51.78 -9.45
CA GLY A 146 -37.42 52.14 -9.08
C GLY A 146 -37.54 53.49 -8.35
N ALA A 147 -36.49 53.94 -7.65
CA ALA A 147 -36.43 55.22 -6.94
C ALA A 147 -36.20 56.45 -7.85
N HIS A 148 -36.08 56.26 -9.17
CA HIS A 148 -35.93 57.31 -10.18
C HIS A 148 -37.20 57.54 -11.02
N ARG A 149 -38.38 57.26 -10.46
CA ARG A 149 -39.68 57.68 -11.01
C ARG A 149 -40.41 58.60 -10.04
#